data_AF-A0A4Q3X5V1-F1
#
_entry.id   AF-A0A4Q3X5V1-F1
#
_cell.length_a   1.000
_cell.length_b   1.000
_cell.length_c   1.000
_cell.angle_alpha   90.00
_cell.angle_beta   90.00
_cell.angle_gamma   90.00
#
_symmetry.space_group_name_H-M   'P 1'
#
loop_
_entity.id
_entity.type
_entity.pdbx_description
1 polymer ?
#
loop_
_entity_poly.entity_id
_entity_poly.type
_entity_poly.pdbx_seq_one_letter_code
_entity_poly.pdbx_strand_id
1 'polypeptide(L)'
;MIPVEEKALTSKRSNYGSTLIERLLSSDEHRWSTLPKPQLFMSLQPRLAIPLSLVSGLLLAPSLEAAPIADSLTKGFVIPPDSARPQTLWHWTDGNMTRQAVTSDLEAMKQGGLGGAEIFFASQEIPVGPLRFMTPEWLDMVGFAASEAKRLGLDLSIHNCAGWTTSGGPWIKPDQAMQKVTTSEVKVTGPVRFEAQLPAAETKLDTFREIAVLAFPSTSDFRIPNYRPKASYQFQDNVEPATGPEAPGGAAIDASKIIDLTAQSRNGKLAWDVPAGDWTILRIGYTPTGAHNDPPYTGGIGLEVDKLSKSALDAHWDGMVGPVLRKLKSLPTKPTTNIHLDSYEVGYQNWTAAFPTEFKKRRGYDPTPYLPVFTGRVVGTTALSERFLWDVRRTIADVMTDNFYL
;
A
#
# COMPACT_ATOMS: atom_id res chain seq x y z
N MET A 1 -7.84 -36.75 25.73
CA MET A 1 -6.53 -37.07 26.32
C MET A 1 -5.60 -37.57 25.20
N ILE A 2 -4.96 -36.63 24.49
CA ILE A 2 -3.77 -36.80 23.64
C ILE A 2 -3.07 -35.42 23.73
N PRO A 3 -1.82 -35.32 24.20
CA PRO A 3 -1.20 -34.05 24.58
C PRO A 3 -0.47 -33.39 23.41
N VAL A 4 -0.50 -32.06 23.37
CA VAL A 4 0.30 -31.22 22.47
C VAL A 4 1.64 -30.95 23.16
N GLU A 5 2.74 -31.35 22.52
CA GLU A 5 4.10 -31.05 22.95
C GLU A 5 4.39 -29.55 22.80
N GLU A 6 4.69 -28.94 23.94
CA GLU A 6 5.23 -27.60 24.10
C GLU A 6 6.74 -27.64 23.78
N LYS A 7 7.14 -27.09 22.62
CA LYS A 7 8.56 -26.86 22.31
C LYS A 7 8.91 -25.39 22.47
N ALA A 8 9.81 -25.18 23.44
CA ALA A 8 10.47 -23.95 23.81
C ALA A 8 11.00 -23.12 22.63
N LEU A 9 10.62 -21.84 22.61
CA LEU A 9 11.34 -20.78 21.93
C LEU A 9 12.08 -19.95 22.99
N THR A 10 13.28 -20.41 23.34
CA THR A 10 14.23 -19.63 24.13
C THR A 10 15.15 -18.80 23.23
N SER A 11 15.17 -17.51 23.55
CA SER A 11 16.19 -16.48 23.24
C SER A 11 16.63 -16.27 21.79
N LYS A 12 16.03 -15.25 21.15
CA LYS A 12 16.80 -14.26 20.39
C LYS A 12 16.53 -12.88 20.99
N ARG A 13 17.33 -12.50 21.99
CA ARG A 13 17.43 -11.10 22.43
C ARG A 13 18.11 -10.32 21.32
N SER A 14 17.38 -9.38 20.74
CA SER A 14 17.90 -8.36 19.82
C SER A 14 18.73 -7.34 20.60
N ASN A 15 20.04 -7.34 20.36
CA ASN A 15 20.98 -6.32 20.85
C ASN A 15 20.86 -5.03 19.98
N TYR A 16 19.75 -4.30 20.09
CA TYR A 16 19.54 -3.03 19.37
C TYR A 16 19.30 -1.83 20.31
N GLY A 17 19.77 -1.89 21.55
CA GLY A 17 19.45 -0.88 22.57
C GLY A 17 20.57 0.03 23.07
N SER A 18 21.85 -0.21 22.76
CA SER A 18 22.93 0.49 23.51
C SER A 18 24.05 1.11 22.68
N THR A 19 24.06 1.05 21.34
CA THR A 19 25.22 1.50 20.54
C THR A 19 24.99 2.76 19.70
N LEU A 20 23.76 3.31 19.67
CA LEU A 20 23.46 4.53 18.90
C LEU A 20 23.55 5.82 19.74
N ILE A 21 23.18 5.76 21.02
CA ILE A 21 23.22 6.92 21.93
C ILE A 21 24.66 7.23 22.35
N GLU A 22 25.52 6.23 22.57
CA GLU A 22 26.94 6.44 22.89
C GLU A 22 27.79 6.93 21.70
N ARG A 23 27.35 6.66 20.46
CA ARG A 23 28.01 7.19 19.24
C ARG A 23 27.66 8.64 18.94
N LEU A 24 26.51 9.13 19.43
CA LEU A 24 26.09 10.53 19.23
C LEU A 24 26.70 11.50 20.26
N LEU A 25 27.19 10.99 21.39
CA LEU A 25 27.74 11.80 22.48
C LEU A 25 29.28 11.85 22.51
N SER A 26 29.98 11.21 21.56
CA SER A 26 31.46 11.06 21.59
C SER A 26 32.21 11.56 20.34
N SER A 27 31.60 12.39 19.49
CA SER A 27 32.32 12.96 18.34
C SER A 27 32.45 14.48 18.40
N ASP A 28 33.71 14.91 18.37
CA ASP A 28 34.27 16.25 18.55
C ASP A 28 33.66 17.41 17.76
N GLU A 29 33.75 18.59 18.39
CA GLU A 29 33.35 19.95 18.02
C GLU A 29 33.90 20.55 16.69
N HIS A 30 34.30 19.78 15.68
CA HIS A 30 35.07 20.35 14.54
C HIS A 30 34.49 20.16 13.12
N ARG A 31 33.17 20.00 12.95
CA ARG A 31 32.56 19.71 11.62
C ARG A 31 31.52 20.69 11.07
N TRP A 32 31.56 21.97 11.46
CA TRP A 32 30.63 22.98 10.89
C TRP A 32 31.31 24.16 10.16
N SER A 33 32.62 24.12 9.86
CA SER A 33 33.33 25.27 9.27
C SER A 33 33.50 25.27 7.74
N THR A 34 32.91 24.34 6.98
CA THR A 34 33.11 24.28 5.52
C THR A 34 31.84 23.91 4.72
N LEU A 35 30.81 24.77 4.77
CA LEU A 35 29.78 24.80 3.72
C LEU A 35 30.13 25.90 2.70
N PRO A 36 30.12 25.62 1.38
CA PRO A 36 30.38 26.64 0.37
C PRO A 36 29.21 27.65 0.32
N LYS A 37 29.55 28.94 0.29
CA LYS A 37 28.58 30.04 0.14
C LYS A 37 27.88 29.97 -1.23
N PRO A 38 26.58 30.27 -1.32
CA PRO A 38 25.88 30.30 -2.60
C PRO A 38 26.41 31.44 -3.49
N GLN A 39 26.85 31.09 -4.70
CA GLN A 39 27.22 32.05 -5.73
C GLN A 39 25.95 32.57 -6.43
N LEU A 40 25.65 33.86 -6.25
CA LEU A 40 24.64 34.56 -7.05
C LEU A 40 25.18 34.78 -8.47
N PHE A 41 24.53 34.18 -9.46
CA PHE A 41 24.74 34.54 -10.87
C PHE A 41 24.06 35.89 -11.15
N MET A 42 24.84 36.97 -11.25
CA MET A 42 24.40 38.24 -11.84
C MET A 42 24.54 38.16 -13.36
N SER A 43 23.42 38.18 -14.08
CA SER A 43 23.41 38.41 -15.53
C SER A 43 23.64 39.90 -15.81
N LEU A 44 24.77 40.25 -16.44
CA LEU A 44 25.01 41.58 -17.00
C LEU A 44 24.31 41.68 -18.36
N GLN A 45 23.35 42.60 -18.49
CA GLN A 45 22.91 43.11 -19.79
C GLN A 45 23.39 44.55 -19.98
N PRO A 46 23.71 44.98 -21.22
CA PRO A 46 24.26 46.31 -21.47
C PRO A 46 23.18 47.38 -21.39
N ARG A 47 23.46 48.45 -20.66
CA ARG A 47 22.61 49.64 -20.55
C ARG A 47 22.79 50.53 -21.78
N LEU A 48 21.71 50.75 -22.53
CA LEU A 48 21.59 51.85 -23.47
C LEU A 48 21.38 53.16 -22.67
N ALA A 49 22.23 54.16 -22.91
CA ALA A 49 22.08 55.50 -22.36
C ALA A 49 21.08 56.31 -23.20
N ILE A 50 20.06 56.88 -22.55
CA ILE A 50 19.17 57.91 -23.12
C ILE A 50 19.10 59.05 -22.09
N PRO A 51 19.25 60.33 -22.50
CA PRO A 51 19.46 61.43 -21.57
C PRO A 51 18.16 61.84 -20.86
N LEU A 52 18.35 62.23 -19.60
CA LEU A 52 17.39 62.87 -18.72
C LEU A 52 16.78 64.12 -19.39
N SER A 53 15.45 64.19 -19.47
CA SER A 53 14.72 65.45 -19.60
C SER A 53 13.74 65.53 -18.42
N LEU A 54 13.90 66.59 -17.62
CA LEU A 54 13.08 66.93 -16.47
C LEU A 54 11.59 66.99 -16.86
N VAL A 55 10.75 66.27 -16.12
CA VAL A 55 9.36 66.68 -15.85
C VAL A 55 9.08 66.44 -14.37
N SER A 56 9.15 67.51 -13.59
CA SER A 56 8.59 67.57 -12.24
C SER A 56 7.07 67.54 -12.34
N GLY A 57 6.49 66.36 -12.16
CA GLY A 57 5.06 66.16 -11.99
C GLY A 57 4.82 65.37 -10.72
N LEU A 58 4.43 66.06 -9.64
CA LEU A 58 3.94 65.45 -8.41
C LEU A 58 2.72 64.58 -8.73
N LEU A 59 2.92 63.27 -8.79
CA LEU A 59 1.85 62.29 -8.62
C LEU A 59 2.04 61.70 -7.23
N LEU A 60 1.30 62.22 -6.24
CA LEU A 60 1.02 61.49 -5.01
C LEU A 60 0.16 60.28 -5.39
N ALA A 61 0.80 59.20 -5.82
CA ALA A 61 0.24 57.89 -5.62
C ALA A 61 0.32 57.62 -4.11
N PRO A 62 -0.78 57.22 -3.43
CA PRO A 62 -0.65 56.70 -2.08
C PRO A 62 0.27 55.49 -2.19
N SER A 63 1.45 55.57 -1.58
CA SER A 63 2.23 54.39 -1.26
C SER A 63 1.29 53.51 -0.45
N LEU A 64 0.79 52.42 -1.03
CA LEU A 64 0.34 51.30 -0.23
C LEU A 64 1.59 50.87 0.54
N GLU A 65 1.73 51.39 1.76
CA GLU A 65 2.66 50.83 2.72
C GLU A 65 2.32 49.34 2.81
N ALA A 66 3.26 48.52 2.36
CA ALA A 66 3.25 47.11 2.67
C ALA A 66 3.39 46.99 4.20
N ALA A 67 2.27 47.09 4.93
CA ALA A 67 2.22 46.78 6.34
C ALA A 67 2.79 45.35 6.51
N PRO A 68 3.67 45.14 7.49
CA PRO A 68 4.85 44.34 7.24
C PRO A 68 4.47 42.88 7.37
N ILE A 69 4.64 42.11 6.31
CA ILE A 69 4.60 40.65 6.36
C ILE A 69 5.54 40.15 7.47
N ALA A 70 6.66 40.84 7.70
CA ALA A 70 7.58 40.60 8.82
C ALA A 70 6.90 40.67 10.21
N ASP A 71 6.00 41.63 10.44
CA ASP A 71 5.36 41.83 11.74
C ASP A 71 4.31 40.73 12.02
N SER A 72 3.62 40.27 10.97
CA SER A 72 2.69 39.13 11.07
C SER A 72 3.41 37.79 11.30
N LEU A 73 4.56 37.57 10.66
CA LEU A 73 5.38 36.38 10.87
C LEU A 73 6.03 36.36 12.25
N THR A 74 6.57 37.50 12.71
CA THR A 74 7.10 37.61 14.07
C THR A 74 6.01 37.35 15.11
N LYS A 75 4.81 37.92 14.92
CA LYS A 75 3.68 37.67 15.82
C LYS A 75 3.26 36.21 15.84
N GLY A 76 3.15 35.56 14.67
CA GLY A 76 2.83 34.14 14.55
C GLY A 76 3.93 33.21 15.04
N PHE A 77 5.18 33.65 15.08
CA PHE A 77 6.28 32.87 15.66
C PHE A 77 6.29 32.93 17.18
N VAL A 78 6.05 34.12 17.76
CA VAL A 78 5.96 34.31 19.22
C VAL A 78 4.68 33.70 19.79
N ILE A 79 3.58 33.75 19.03
CA ILE A 79 2.29 33.15 19.39
C ILE A 79 1.86 32.24 18.23
N PRO A 80 2.38 31.00 18.18
CA PRO A 80 2.02 30.04 17.14
C PRO A 80 0.51 29.79 17.10
N PRO A 81 -0.11 29.72 15.90
CA PRO A 81 -1.49 29.30 15.77
C PRO A 81 -1.64 27.83 16.17
N ASP A 82 -2.87 27.40 16.48
CA ASP A 82 -3.13 26.00 16.85
C ASP A 82 -2.73 25.00 15.74
N SER A 83 -2.79 25.42 14.47
CA SER A 83 -2.33 24.63 13.32
C SER A 83 -0.82 24.35 13.30
N ALA A 84 -0.03 25.07 14.10
CA ALA A 84 1.41 24.84 14.24
C ALA A 84 1.75 23.91 15.41
N ARG A 85 0.76 23.50 16.21
CA ARG A 85 1.00 22.59 17.33
C ARG A 85 1.23 21.17 16.83
N PRO A 86 2.19 20.43 17.39
CA PRO A 86 2.39 19.03 17.04
C PRO A 86 1.21 18.17 17.53
N GLN A 87 1.05 17.02 16.90
CA GLN A 87 0.15 15.95 17.35
C GLN A 87 0.96 14.76 17.86
N THR A 88 0.30 13.81 18.52
CA THR A 88 0.93 12.56 19.00
C THR A 88 0.14 11.33 18.57
N LEU A 89 0.85 10.22 18.36
CA LEU A 89 0.22 8.90 18.31
C LEU A 89 -0.26 8.53 19.71
N TRP A 90 -1.46 7.96 19.81
CA TRP A 90 -2.09 7.56 21.05
C TRP A 90 -2.61 6.13 20.92
N HIS A 91 -1.80 5.19 21.39
CA HIS A 91 -2.07 3.75 21.26
C HIS A 91 -2.97 3.26 22.39
N TRP A 92 -4.15 2.76 22.02
CA TRP A 92 -5.06 2.06 22.93
C TRP A 92 -4.70 0.57 22.90
N THR A 93 -3.82 0.17 23.82
CA THR A 93 -3.19 -1.15 23.80
C THR A 93 -4.06 -2.23 24.44
N ASP A 94 -4.34 -3.28 23.69
CA ASP A 94 -5.01 -4.52 24.17
C ASP A 94 -6.33 -4.28 24.93
N GLY A 95 -7.05 -3.20 24.60
CA GLY A 95 -8.36 -2.89 25.18
C GLY A 95 -8.32 -2.34 26.61
N ASN A 96 -7.14 -1.91 27.06
CA ASN A 96 -6.93 -1.28 28.36
C ASN A 96 -7.15 0.24 28.28
N MET A 97 -8.39 0.65 28.00
CA MET A 97 -8.76 2.07 27.98
C MET A 97 -10.03 2.32 28.78
N THR A 98 -10.04 3.42 29.54
CA THR A 98 -11.17 3.85 30.37
C THR A 98 -11.51 5.31 30.10
N ARG A 99 -12.73 5.74 30.41
CA ARG A 99 -13.13 7.16 30.27
C ARG A 99 -12.26 8.09 31.12
N GLN A 100 -11.89 7.66 32.33
CA GLN A 100 -11.02 8.45 33.19
C GLN A 100 -9.63 8.64 32.56
N ALA A 101 -9.06 7.58 31.98
CA ALA A 101 -7.79 7.64 31.26
C ALA A 101 -7.90 8.57 30.03
N VAL A 102 -8.96 8.44 29.24
CA VAL A 102 -9.22 9.32 28.08
C VAL A 102 -9.23 10.80 28.49
N THR A 103 -9.97 11.18 29.54
CA THR A 103 -9.99 12.57 30.01
C THR A 103 -8.61 13.00 30.50
N SER A 104 -7.96 12.19 31.34
CA SER A 104 -6.64 12.52 31.89
C SER A 104 -5.57 12.68 30.81
N ASP A 105 -5.53 11.78 29.83
CA ASP A 105 -4.58 11.81 28.73
C ASP A 105 -4.78 13.05 27.87
N LEU A 106 -6.01 13.36 27.46
CA LEU A 106 -6.28 14.51 26.61
C LEU A 106 -6.06 15.85 27.33
N GLU A 107 -6.36 15.93 28.63
CA GLU A 107 -6.04 17.11 29.44
C GLU A 107 -4.52 17.31 29.58
N ALA A 108 -3.76 16.23 29.79
CA ALA A 108 -2.31 16.27 29.81
C ALA A 108 -1.72 16.67 28.45
N MET A 109 -2.27 16.15 27.34
CA MET A 109 -1.88 16.55 25.98
C MET A 109 -2.12 18.04 25.74
N LYS A 110 -3.29 18.56 26.15
CA LYS A 110 -3.60 19.99 26.04
C LYS A 110 -2.65 20.85 26.88
N GLN A 111 -2.40 20.44 28.13
CA GLN A 111 -1.46 21.12 29.02
C GLN A 111 -0.03 21.10 28.48
N GLY A 112 0.39 20.00 27.86
CA GLY A 112 1.68 19.85 27.18
C GLY A 112 1.80 20.64 25.88
N GLY A 113 0.71 21.29 25.43
CA GLY A 113 0.71 22.16 24.27
C GLY A 113 0.46 21.48 22.93
N LEU A 114 0.05 20.20 22.92
CA LEU A 114 -0.30 19.48 21.70
C LEU A 114 -1.57 20.05 21.05
N GLY A 115 -1.65 19.91 19.72
CA GLY A 115 -2.80 20.30 18.91
C GLY A 115 -3.79 19.17 18.68
N GLY A 116 -3.39 17.92 18.95
CA GLY A 116 -4.24 16.77 18.67
C GLY A 116 -3.57 15.44 18.97
N ALA A 117 -4.33 14.37 18.75
CA ALA A 117 -3.90 12.99 18.93
C ALA A 117 -4.46 12.09 17.83
N GLU A 118 -3.76 10.99 17.58
CA GLU A 118 -4.18 9.98 16.62
C GLU A 118 -4.33 8.62 17.28
N ILE A 119 -5.54 8.07 17.23
CA ILE A 119 -5.87 6.81 17.89
C ILE A 119 -5.46 5.62 17.04
N PHE A 120 -4.64 4.76 17.62
CA PHE A 120 -4.32 3.42 17.14
C PHE A 120 -4.88 2.36 18.10
N PHE A 121 -5.38 1.25 17.56
CA PHE A 121 -5.87 0.12 18.36
C PHE A 121 -4.95 -1.06 18.16
N ALA A 122 -3.80 -1.04 18.83
CA ALA A 122 -2.73 -2.01 18.63
C ALA A 122 -2.70 -3.06 19.76
N SER A 123 -2.20 -4.25 19.43
CA SER A 123 -1.72 -5.16 20.46
C SER A 123 -0.24 -4.87 20.75
N GLN A 124 0.13 -4.94 22.03
CA GLN A 124 1.52 -4.92 22.51
C GLN A 124 1.81 -6.15 23.37
N GLU A 125 1.02 -7.22 23.19
CA GLU A 125 1.12 -8.48 23.93
C GLU A 125 1.00 -8.31 25.46
N ILE A 126 0.23 -7.32 25.92
CA ILE A 126 -0.09 -7.13 27.34
C ILE A 126 -1.43 -7.81 27.69
N PRO A 127 -1.74 -8.04 28.98
CA PRO A 127 -3.02 -8.63 29.37
C PRO A 127 -4.22 -7.87 28.78
N VAL A 128 -5.12 -8.60 28.14
CA VAL A 128 -6.26 -8.03 27.41
C VAL A 128 -7.26 -7.42 28.40
N GLY A 129 -7.53 -6.12 28.22
CA GLY A 129 -8.54 -5.37 28.99
C GLY A 129 -9.97 -5.75 28.61
N PRO A 130 -11.01 -5.03 29.04
CA PRO A 130 -12.41 -5.36 28.76
C PRO A 130 -12.95 -4.75 27.47
N LEU A 131 -12.36 -3.66 26.96
CA LEU A 131 -12.81 -3.04 25.71
C LEU A 131 -12.55 -4.02 24.57
N ARG A 132 -13.45 -4.15 23.60
CA ARG A 132 -13.31 -5.05 22.43
C ARG A 132 -13.53 -4.25 21.15
N PHE A 133 -12.70 -4.49 20.13
CA PHE A 133 -12.77 -3.72 18.89
C PHE A 133 -14.17 -3.76 18.26
N MET A 134 -14.67 -2.59 17.81
CA MET A 134 -15.93 -2.45 17.07
C MET A 134 -17.21 -2.89 17.80
N THR A 135 -17.18 -3.17 19.10
CA THR A 135 -18.41 -3.34 19.89
C THR A 135 -19.08 -1.98 20.17
N PRO A 136 -20.37 -1.95 20.58
CA PRO A 136 -21.02 -0.72 20.99
C PRO A 136 -20.25 0.07 22.05
N GLU A 137 -19.64 -0.62 23.02
CA GLU A 137 -18.85 -0.01 24.10
C GLU A 137 -17.58 0.66 23.57
N TRP A 138 -16.94 0.05 22.56
CA TRP A 138 -15.79 0.63 21.90
C TRP A 138 -16.16 1.85 21.08
N LEU A 139 -17.26 1.80 20.32
CA LEU A 139 -17.78 2.96 19.59
C LEU A 139 -18.15 4.09 20.57
N ASP A 140 -18.73 3.76 21.71
CA ASP A 140 -19.02 4.70 22.79
C ASP A 140 -17.77 5.34 23.36
N MET A 141 -16.68 4.58 23.53
CA MET A 141 -15.39 5.11 23.99
C MET A 141 -14.75 6.05 22.95
N VAL A 142 -14.76 5.67 21.67
CA VAL A 142 -14.27 6.53 20.58
C VAL A 142 -15.08 7.84 20.52
N GLY A 143 -16.40 7.74 20.61
CA GLY A 143 -17.28 8.92 20.64
C GLY A 143 -17.04 9.82 21.87
N PHE A 144 -16.72 9.22 23.02
CA PHE A 144 -16.33 9.97 24.21
C PHE A 144 -14.99 10.70 24.02
N ALA A 145 -13.97 10.01 23.53
CA ALA A 145 -12.67 10.61 23.24
C ALA A 145 -12.79 11.77 22.24
N ALA A 146 -13.58 11.62 21.18
CA ALA A 146 -13.84 12.69 20.21
C ALA A 146 -14.57 13.90 20.83
N SER A 147 -15.47 13.66 21.79
CA SER A 147 -16.16 14.75 22.51
C SER A 147 -15.22 15.48 23.48
N GLU A 148 -14.34 14.75 24.17
CA GLU A 148 -13.32 15.33 25.05
C GLU A 148 -12.27 16.12 24.26
N ALA A 149 -11.80 15.59 23.14
CA ALA A 149 -10.89 16.30 22.25
C ALA A 149 -11.52 17.62 21.76
N LYS A 150 -12.79 17.57 21.33
CA LYS A 150 -13.54 18.79 20.96
C LYS A 150 -13.69 19.77 22.12
N ARG A 151 -13.98 19.31 23.35
CA ARG A 151 -14.06 20.16 24.56
C ARG A 151 -12.75 20.90 24.81
N LEU A 152 -11.62 20.26 24.55
CA LEU A 152 -10.27 20.80 24.79
C LEU A 152 -9.69 21.57 23.60
N GLY A 153 -10.39 21.59 22.46
CA GLY A 153 -9.88 22.15 21.21
C GLY A 153 -8.64 21.40 20.72
N LEU A 154 -8.74 20.07 20.69
CA LEU A 154 -7.76 19.14 20.13
C LEU A 154 -8.35 18.46 18.89
N ASP A 155 -7.53 18.31 17.86
CA ASP A 155 -7.86 17.49 16.70
C ASP A 155 -7.71 16.00 17.04
N LEU A 156 -8.63 15.18 16.55
CA LEU A 156 -8.59 13.74 16.72
C LEU A 156 -8.57 13.05 15.37
N SER A 157 -7.63 12.13 15.21
CA SER A 157 -7.52 11.24 14.06
C SER A 157 -7.70 9.80 14.52
N ILE A 158 -8.16 8.92 13.64
CA ILE A 158 -8.31 7.49 13.92
C ILE A 158 -7.73 6.67 12.77
N HIS A 159 -6.97 5.62 13.10
CA HIS A 159 -6.47 4.68 12.10
C HIS A 159 -7.63 3.89 11.48
N ASN A 160 -7.52 3.55 10.19
CA ASN A 160 -8.62 2.96 9.40
C ASN A 160 -8.79 1.44 9.57
N CYS A 161 -8.06 0.80 10.50
CA CYS A 161 -8.30 -0.57 10.96
C CYS A 161 -7.77 -0.76 12.39
N ALA A 162 -7.87 -1.99 12.92
CA ALA A 162 -7.11 -2.38 14.11
C ALA A 162 -5.64 -2.62 13.75
N GLY A 163 -4.75 -2.44 14.73
CA GLY A 163 -3.30 -2.39 14.50
C GLY A 163 -2.85 -1.02 14.03
N TRP A 164 -1.74 -1.00 13.31
CA TRP A 164 -1.21 0.18 12.63
C TRP A 164 -1.07 -0.01 11.12
N THR A 165 -1.21 -1.23 10.57
CA THR A 165 -1.06 -1.45 9.12
C THR A 165 -2.03 -2.51 8.58
N THR A 166 -2.61 -2.37 7.38
CA THR A 166 -2.89 -1.09 6.69
C THR A 166 -4.39 -0.90 6.49
N SER A 167 -5.16 -1.94 6.13
CA SER A 167 -6.60 -1.84 5.86
C SER A 167 -7.25 -3.22 5.88
N GLY A 168 -7.16 -3.89 7.02
CA GLY A 168 -7.74 -5.22 7.23
C GLY A 168 -8.85 -5.24 8.28
N GLY A 169 -9.63 -6.31 8.28
CA GLY A 169 -10.62 -6.55 9.31
C GLY A 169 -11.44 -7.82 9.10
N PRO A 170 -12.13 -8.33 10.14
CA PRO A 170 -12.85 -9.59 10.10
C PRO A 170 -14.03 -9.62 9.12
N TRP A 171 -14.46 -8.45 8.64
CA TRP A 171 -15.52 -8.31 7.63
C TRP A 171 -15.03 -8.54 6.19
N ILE A 172 -13.71 -8.54 5.95
CA ILE A 172 -13.14 -8.76 4.61
C ILE A 172 -13.18 -10.24 4.26
N LYS A 173 -13.93 -10.57 3.20
CA LYS A 173 -14.04 -11.94 2.67
C LYS A 173 -12.82 -12.30 1.80
N PRO A 174 -12.52 -13.60 1.61
CA PRO A 174 -11.40 -14.02 0.75
C PRO A 174 -11.43 -13.43 -0.66
N ASP A 175 -12.60 -13.24 -1.27
CA ASP A 175 -12.73 -12.63 -2.61
C ASP A 175 -12.64 -11.10 -2.62
N GLN A 176 -12.63 -10.47 -1.45
CA GLN A 176 -12.40 -9.05 -1.24
C GLN A 176 -10.99 -8.76 -0.69
N ALA A 177 -10.18 -9.79 -0.44
CA ALA A 177 -8.82 -9.65 0.06
C ALA A 177 -7.81 -9.39 -1.07
N MET A 178 -6.62 -8.89 -0.74
CA MET A 178 -5.49 -8.78 -1.68
C MET A 178 -5.27 -10.08 -2.46
N GLN A 179 -5.12 -10.01 -3.79
CA GLN A 179 -5.02 -11.19 -4.67
C GLN A 179 -3.64 -11.31 -5.35
N LYS A 180 -3.21 -12.55 -5.58
CA LYS A 180 -1.99 -12.88 -6.34
C LYS A 180 -2.27 -13.90 -7.44
N VAL A 181 -1.60 -13.77 -8.58
CA VAL A 181 -1.60 -14.76 -9.66
C VAL A 181 -0.94 -16.05 -9.18
N THR A 182 -1.51 -17.19 -9.52
CA THR A 182 -0.99 -18.54 -9.25
C THR A 182 -1.18 -19.40 -10.49
N THR A 183 -0.32 -20.39 -10.68
CA THR A 183 -0.29 -21.20 -11.90
C THR A 183 -0.05 -22.67 -11.62
N SER A 184 -0.53 -23.51 -12.52
CA SER A 184 -0.10 -24.90 -12.66
C SER A 184 0.09 -25.23 -14.14
N GLU A 185 0.87 -26.26 -14.44
CA GLU A 185 1.14 -26.64 -15.83
C GLU A 185 1.23 -28.15 -16.02
N VAL A 186 0.96 -28.57 -17.25
CA VAL A 186 1.19 -29.93 -17.72
C VAL A 186 1.82 -29.88 -19.11
N LYS A 187 2.78 -30.78 -19.37
CA LYS A 187 3.39 -30.97 -20.70
C LYS A 187 2.70 -32.13 -21.42
N VAL A 188 2.42 -31.96 -22.70
CA VAL A 188 1.74 -32.96 -23.55
C VAL A 188 2.41 -33.00 -24.92
N THR A 189 2.72 -34.20 -25.40
CA THR A 189 3.24 -34.41 -26.77
C THR A 189 2.11 -34.88 -27.68
N GLY A 190 1.81 -34.10 -28.72
CA GLY A 190 0.84 -34.46 -29.73
C GLY A 190 1.45 -35.14 -30.97
N PRO A 191 0.63 -35.62 -31.92
CA PRO A 191 -0.82 -35.45 -31.94
C PRO A 191 -1.55 -36.44 -31.01
N VAL A 192 -2.42 -35.93 -30.13
CA VAL A 192 -3.21 -36.76 -29.21
C VAL A 192 -4.47 -36.02 -28.77
N ARG A 193 -5.55 -36.75 -28.47
CA ARG A 193 -6.69 -36.20 -27.73
C ARG A 193 -6.32 -36.13 -26.24
N PHE A 194 -6.09 -34.94 -25.72
CA PHE A 194 -5.93 -34.72 -24.29
C PHE A 194 -7.29 -34.50 -23.64
N GLU A 195 -7.69 -35.39 -22.74
CA GLU A 195 -8.89 -35.20 -21.91
C GLU A 195 -8.57 -35.57 -20.46
N ALA A 196 -8.30 -34.56 -19.63
CA ALA A 196 -7.92 -34.79 -18.24
C ALA A 196 -8.24 -33.59 -17.35
N GLN A 197 -8.18 -33.83 -16.04
CA GLN A 197 -8.15 -32.78 -15.03
C GLN A 197 -6.76 -32.12 -15.08
N LEU A 198 -6.73 -30.80 -15.29
CA LEU A 198 -5.50 -30.02 -15.18
C LEU A 198 -5.01 -30.01 -13.72
N PRO A 199 -3.69 -30.02 -13.48
CA PRO A 199 -3.15 -29.95 -12.13
C PRO A 199 -3.69 -28.75 -11.34
N ALA A 200 -3.87 -28.92 -10.04
CA ALA A 200 -4.26 -27.81 -9.17
C ALA A 200 -3.12 -26.79 -9.05
N ALA A 201 -3.44 -25.50 -9.13
CA ALA A 201 -2.51 -24.43 -8.79
C ALA A 201 -2.46 -24.22 -7.27
N GLU A 202 -1.44 -23.54 -6.77
CA GLU A 202 -1.37 -23.13 -5.36
C GLU A 202 -2.61 -22.31 -5.01
N THR A 203 -3.28 -22.67 -3.91
CA THR A 203 -4.42 -21.93 -3.37
C THR A 203 -4.12 -21.43 -1.97
N LYS A 204 -4.77 -20.34 -1.58
CA LYS A 204 -4.83 -19.85 -0.21
C LYS A 204 -6.30 -19.63 0.17
N LEU A 205 -6.62 -19.93 1.43
CA LEU A 205 -8.00 -19.87 1.94
C LEU A 205 -8.98 -20.71 1.11
N ASP A 206 -8.50 -21.83 0.53
CA ASP A 206 -9.26 -22.73 -0.35
C ASP A 206 -9.91 -22.05 -1.56
N THR A 207 -9.35 -20.92 -2.01
CA THR A 207 -9.88 -20.17 -3.15
C THR A 207 -8.94 -20.22 -4.35
N PHE A 208 -9.54 -20.40 -5.52
CA PHE A 208 -8.87 -20.27 -6.82
C PHE A 208 -9.90 -19.78 -7.83
N ARG A 209 -9.53 -18.74 -8.58
CA ARG A 209 -10.34 -18.23 -9.69
C ARG A 209 -9.52 -18.27 -10.96
N GLU A 210 -10.01 -18.98 -11.96
CA GLU A 210 -9.33 -19.14 -13.25
C GLU A 210 -9.31 -17.82 -14.02
N ILE A 211 -8.15 -17.44 -14.53
CA ILE A 211 -7.94 -16.29 -15.43
C ILE A 211 -7.97 -16.80 -16.86
N ALA A 212 -7.09 -17.76 -17.16
CA ALA A 212 -6.92 -18.32 -18.49
C ALA A 212 -6.32 -19.72 -18.44
N VAL A 213 -6.57 -20.50 -19.48
CA VAL A 213 -5.81 -21.72 -19.80
C VAL A 213 -5.15 -21.51 -21.14
N LEU A 214 -3.82 -21.43 -21.17
CA LEU A 214 -3.05 -21.15 -22.38
C LEU A 214 -2.20 -22.35 -22.76
N ALA A 215 -2.18 -22.71 -24.04
CA ALA A 215 -1.25 -23.69 -24.57
C ALA A 215 -0.25 -23.04 -25.52
N PHE A 216 1.01 -23.46 -25.44
CA PHE A 216 2.07 -22.99 -26.34
C PHE A 216 3.13 -24.09 -26.56
N PRO A 217 3.88 -24.06 -27.67
CA PRO A 217 5.00 -24.98 -27.87
C PRO A 217 5.97 -24.91 -26.70
N SER A 218 6.35 -26.08 -26.17
CA SER A 218 7.21 -26.17 -25.00
C SER A 218 8.57 -25.51 -25.27
N THR A 219 9.00 -24.67 -24.33
CA THR A 219 10.30 -24.01 -24.34
C THR A 219 11.27 -24.69 -23.39
N SER A 220 12.54 -24.27 -23.41
CA SER A 220 13.50 -24.62 -22.36
C SER A 220 13.09 -24.07 -20.98
N ASP A 221 13.84 -24.46 -19.95
CA ASP A 221 13.62 -24.01 -18.57
C ASP A 221 14.19 -22.61 -18.28
N PHE A 222 14.66 -21.88 -19.30
CA PHE A 222 15.09 -20.49 -19.14
C PHE A 222 13.96 -19.61 -18.60
N ARG A 223 14.29 -18.74 -17.64
CA ARG A 223 13.38 -17.74 -17.08
C ARG A 223 14.09 -16.40 -17.01
N ILE A 224 13.31 -15.33 -17.17
CA ILE A 224 13.74 -13.95 -16.93
C ILE A 224 14.37 -13.88 -15.54
N PRO A 225 15.64 -13.44 -15.43
CA PRO A 225 16.28 -13.29 -14.14
C PRO A 225 15.47 -12.37 -13.24
N ASN A 226 15.26 -12.81 -12.01
CA ASN A 226 14.58 -12.03 -10.99
C ASN A 226 13.14 -11.62 -11.41
N TYR A 227 12.41 -12.54 -12.07
CA TYR A 227 11.05 -12.26 -12.52
C TYR A 227 10.06 -12.03 -11.38
N ARG A 228 10.31 -12.55 -10.16
CA ARG A 228 9.34 -12.49 -9.05
C ARG A 228 9.07 -11.05 -8.58
N PRO A 229 10.08 -10.20 -8.29
CA PRO A 229 9.84 -8.78 -8.07
C PRO A 229 9.29 -8.06 -9.30
N LYS A 230 9.77 -8.41 -10.51
CA LYS A 230 9.25 -7.83 -11.76
C LYS A 230 7.75 -8.09 -11.95
N ALA A 231 7.25 -9.23 -11.51
CA ALA A 231 5.84 -9.60 -11.53
C ALA A 231 5.07 -9.25 -10.24
N SER A 232 5.61 -8.38 -9.37
CA SER A 232 4.98 -7.93 -8.11
C SER A 232 4.62 -9.05 -7.14
N TYR A 233 5.38 -10.14 -7.11
CA TYR A 233 5.25 -11.14 -6.04
C TYR A 233 6.02 -10.77 -4.77
N GLN A 234 7.04 -9.90 -4.92
CA GLN A 234 8.02 -9.57 -3.88
C GLN A 234 8.48 -8.13 -4.06
N PHE A 235 9.02 -7.56 -2.97
CA PHE A 235 9.65 -6.25 -2.99
C PHE A 235 10.94 -6.24 -3.79
N GLN A 236 11.18 -5.15 -4.51
CA GLN A 236 12.51 -4.71 -4.87
C GLN A 236 12.46 -3.25 -5.29
N ASP A 237 13.46 -2.47 -4.89
CA ASP A 237 13.66 -1.10 -5.37
C ASP A 237 14.26 -1.07 -6.79
N ASN A 238 13.96 0.00 -7.53
CA ASN A 238 14.58 0.33 -8.82
C ASN A 238 14.52 -0.82 -9.85
N VAL A 239 13.34 -1.44 -9.99
CA VAL A 239 13.12 -2.52 -10.96
C VAL A 239 12.95 -1.94 -12.36
N GLU A 240 14.04 -1.85 -13.11
CA GLU A 240 14.05 -1.38 -14.50
C GLU A 240 13.64 -2.47 -15.51
N PRO A 241 12.89 -2.14 -16.57
CA PRO A 241 12.60 -3.07 -17.66
C PRO A 241 13.77 -3.20 -18.65
N ALA A 242 13.80 -4.30 -19.38
CA ALA A 242 14.74 -4.57 -20.46
C ALA A 242 16.22 -4.53 -20.03
N THR A 243 16.52 -5.02 -18.83
CA THR A 243 17.88 -5.13 -18.28
C THR A 243 18.41 -6.57 -18.28
N GLY A 244 17.54 -7.56 -18.48
CA GLY A 244 17.92 -8.98 -18.53
C GLY A 244 18.60 -9.40 -19.84
N PRO A 245 19.36 -10.51 -19.83
CA PRO A 245 19.92 -11.09 -21.05
C PRO A 245 18.82 -11.58 -21.97
N GLU A 246 19.04 -11.50 -23.28
CA GLU A 246 18.12 -12.10 -24.25
C GLU A 246 18.02 -13.60 -24.06
N ALA A 247 16.81 -14.13 -24.28
CA ALA A 247 16.55 -15.55 -24.14
C ALA A 247 17.38 -16.33 -25.18
N PRO A 248 18.00 -17.47 -24.81
CA PRO A 248 18.69 -18.30 -25.79
C PRO A 248 17.70 -18.83 -26.84
N GLY A 249 18.21 -19.25 -28.00
CA GLY A 249 17.38 -19.80 -29.07
C GLY A 249 16.45 -20.92 -28.58
N GLY A 250 15.16 -20.83 -28.91
CA GLY A 250 14.13 -21.80 -28.50
C GLY A 250 13.61 -21.62 -27.06
N ALA A 251 14.08 -20.62 -26.31
CA ALA A 251 13.55 -20.31 -24.97
C ALA A 251 12.34 -19.36 -24.97
N ALA A 252 12.16 -18.59 -26.04
CA ALA A 252 11.06 -17.65 -26.16
C ALA A 252 9.82 -18.29 -26.77
N ILE A 253 8.66 -17.96 -26.21
CA ILE A 253 7.34 -18.29 -26.74
C ILE A 253 7.01 -17.29 -27.85
N ASP A 254 6.70 -17.79 -29.04
CA ASP A 254 6.09 -17.01 -30.10
C ASP A 254 4.63 -16.71 -29.73
N ALA A 255 4.30 -15.44 -29.50
CA ALA A 255 2.97 -15.01 -29.09
C ALA A 255 1.87 -15.44 -30.09
N SER A 256 2.20 -15.57 -31.38
CA SER A 256 1.25 -16.01 -32.41
C SER A 256 0.91 -17.50 -32.34
N LYS A 257 1.70 -18.28 -31.60
CA LYS A 257 1.51 -19.73 -31.38
C LYS A 257 0.84 -20.05 -30.05
N ILE A 258 0.50 -19.04 -29.26
CA ILE A 258 -0.27 -19.22 -28.03
C ILE A 258 -1.73 -19.47 -28.41
N ILE A 259 -2.28 -20.57 -27.89
CA ILE A 259 -3.67 -20.96 -28.06
C ILE A 259 -4.39 -20.71 -26.74
N ASP A 260 -5.43 -19.89 -26.76
CA ASP A 260 -6.33 -19.71 -25.62
C ASP A 260 -7.33 -20.87 -25.56
N LEU A 261 -7.18 -21.70 -24.53
CA LEU A 261 -8.00 -22.87 -24.23
C LEU A 261 -9.00 -22.62 -23.10
N THR A 262 -9.16 -21.37 -22.65
CA THR A 262 -10.01 -21.01 -21.52
C THR A 262 -11.47 -21.43 -21.76
N ALA A 263 -11.95 -21.25 -23.00
CA ALA A 263 -13.30 -21.65 -23.38
C ALA A 263 -13.51 -23.17 -23.43
N GLN A 264 -12.45 -23.98 -23.47
CA GLN A 264 -12.46 -25.44 -23.48
C GLN A 264 -12.22 -26.03 -22.07
N SER A 265 -11.72 -25.23 -21.13
CA SER A 265 -11.60 -25.59 -19.71
C SER A 265 -12.94 -25.41 -18.99
N ARG A 266 -13.40 -26.44 -18.27
CA ARG A 266 -14.55 -26.37 -17.38
C ARG A 266 -14.20 -27.00 -16.05
N ASN A 267 -14.20 -26.21 -14.98
CA ASN A 267 -13.81 -26.65 -13.63
C ASN A 267 -12.43 -27.34 -13.58
N GLY A 268 -11.50 -26.87 -14.42
CA GLY A 268 -10.16 -27.44 -14.57
C GLY A 268 -10.09 -28.74 -15.36
N LYS A 269 -11.21 -29.29 -15.86
CA LYS A 269 -11.18 -30.35 -16.87
C LYS A 269 -11.00 -29.73 -18.25
N LEU A 270 -10.01 -30.20 -19.00
CA LEU A 270 -9.73 -29.75 -20.36
C LEU A 270 -9.88 -30.93 -21.33
N ALA A 271 -10.52 -30.66 -22.46
CA ALA A 271 -10.59 -31.58 -23.59
C ALA A 271 -10.10 -30.86 -24.85
N TRP A 272 -8.97 -31.30 -25.42
CA TRP A 272 -8.28 -30.61 -26.50
C TRP A 272 -7.59 -31.59 -27.46
N ASP A 273 -7.73 -31.37 -28.77
CA ASP A 273 -6.98 -32.09 -29.80
C ASP A 273 -5.61 -31.42 -29.95
N VAL A 274 -4.60 -32.00 -29.30
CA VAL A 274 -3.25 -31.44 -29.24
C VAL A 274 -2.60 -31.62 -30.61
N PRO A 275 -2.13 -30.54 -31.28
CA PRO A 275 -1.39 -30.64 -32.53
C PRO A 275 -0.06 -31.38 -32.35
N ALA A 276 0.54 -31.85 -33.45
CA ALA A 276 1.86 -32.47 -33.43
C ALA A 276 2.92 -31.55 -32.77
N GLY A 277 3.78 -32.15 -31.93
CA GLY A 277 4.85 -31.45 -31.20
C GLY A 277 4.65 -31.45 -29.68
N ASP A 278 5.61 -30.87 -28.97
CA ASP A 278 5.58 -30.76 -27.50
C ASP A 278 4.91 -29.45 -27.08
N TRP A 279 3.88 -29.55 -26.23
CA TRP A 279 3.08 -28.42 -25.76
C TRP A 279 3.13 -28.31 -24.24
N THR A 280 3.16 -27.08 -23.75
CA THR A 280 2.90 -26.75 -22.35
C THR A 280 1.49 -26.17 -22.26
N ILE A 281 0.65 -26.74 -21.41
CA ILE A 281 -0.66 -26.21 -21.06
C ILE A 281 -0.51 -25.55 -19.70
N LEU A 282 -0.60 -24.23 -19.66
CA LEU A 282 -0.47 -23.40 -18.47
C LEU A 282 -1.85 -22.95 -18.01
N ARG A 283 -2.26 -23.41 -16.83
CA ARG A 283 -3.47 -22.95 -16.14
C ARG A 283 -3.10 -21.80 -15.23
N ILE A 284 -3.76 -20.67 -15.44
CA ILE A 284 -3.47 -19.41 -14.77
C ILE A 284 -4.71 -19.00 -14.00
N GLY A 285 -4.55 -18.69 -12.73
CA GLY A 285 -5.61 -18.16 -11.89
C GLY A 285 -5.08 -17.22 -10.84
N TYR A 286 -5.92 -16.87 -9.88
CA TYR A 286 -5.51 -16.08 -8.73
C TYR A 286 -6.16 -16.58 -7.45
N THR A 287 -5.51 -16.23 -6.34
CA THR A 287 -5.89 -16.58 -4.98
C THR A 287 -5.47 -15.44 -4.02
N PRO A 288 -6.04 -15.32 -2.83
CA PRO A 288 -5.65 -14.32 -1.86
C PRO A 288 -4.18 -14.44 -1.46
N THR A 289 -3.56 -13.31 -1.15
CA THR A 289 -2.24 -13.27 -0.51
C THR A 289 -2.30 -13.81 0.91
N GLY A 290 -3.48 -13.72 1.55
CA GLY A 290 -3.74 -14.05 2.95
C GLY A 290 -2.99 -13.17 3.94
N ALA A 291 -2.64 -11.95 3.53
CA ALA A 291 -2.16 -10.91 4.43
C ALA A 291 -3.27 -10.48 5.39
N HIS A 292 -2.87 -10.08 6.60
CA HIS A 292 -3.75 -9.58 7.65
C HIS A 292 -3.21 -8.26 8.17
N ASN A 293 -4.07 -7.47 8.81
CA ASN A 293 -3.67 -6.26 9.51
C ASN A 293 -2.82 -6.59 10.75
N ASP A 294 -1.92 -5.68 11.16
CA ASP A 294 -0.92 -5.92 12.22
C ASP A 294 -0.57 -4.66 13.04
N PRO A 295 -0.13 -4.79 14.32
CA PRO A 295 -0.35 -5.90 15.24
C PRO A 295 -1.80 -5.83 15.72
N PRO A 296 -2.61 -6.83 15.40
CA PRO A 296 -4.05 -6.66 15.46
C PRO A 296 -4.53 -6.80 16.91
N TYR A 297 -5.27 -5.80 17.36
CA TYR A 297 -6.00 -5.84 18.62
C TYR A 297 -7.19 -6.83 18.57
N THR A 298 -7.52 -7.44 19.72
CA THR A 298 -8.56 -8.48 19.83
C THR A 298 -9.89 -8.04 19.21
N GLY A 299 -10.41 -8.87 18.30
CA GLY A 299 -11.66 -8.63 17.57
C GLY A 299 -11.49 -7.84 16.27
N GLY A 300 -10.31 -7.28 16.01
CA GLY A 300 -10.00 -6.53 14.78
C GLY A 300 -9.13 -7.27 13.76
N ILE A 301 -8.76 -8.53 14.02
CA ILE A 301 -7.96 -9.35 13.11
C ILE A 301 -8.79 -9.71 11.88
N GLY A 302 -8.27 -9.47 10.69
CA GLY A 302 -8.81 -10.07 9.48
C GLY A 302 -7.98 -9.80 8.23
N LEU A 303 -8.53 -10.20 7.09
CA LEU A 303 -7.81 -10.14 5.82
C LEU A 303 -7.62 -8.69 5.38
N GLU A 304 -6.47 -8.43 4.77
CA GLU A 304 -6.18 -7.16 4.11
C GLU A 304 -6.99 -7.01 2.83
N VAL A 305 -7.72 -5.90 2.71
CA VAL A 305 -8.60 -5.60 1.58
C VAL A 305 -7.83 -5.53 0.26
N ASP A 306 -8.44 -5.98 -0.83
CA ASP A 306 -7.94 -5.80 -2.20
C ASP A 306 -7.81 -4.31 -2.52
N LYS A 307 -6.57 -3.83 -2.57
CA LYS A 307 -6.22 -2.42 -2.81
C LYS A 307 -6.51 -1.99 -4.24
N LEU A 308 -6.73 -2.95 -5.14
CA LEU A 308 -7.03 -2.71 -6.55
C LEU A 308 -8.53 -2.80 -6.85
N SER A 309 -9.38 -3.06 -5.84
CA SER A 309 -10.83 -3.21 -6.01
C SER A 309 -11.60 -2.15 -5.22
N LYS A 310 -12.24 -1.23 -5.94
CA LYS A 310 -13.11 -0.21 -5.34
C LYS A 310 -14.23 -0.82 -4.48
N SER A 311 -14.90 -1.87 -4.96
CA SER A 311 -15.99 -2.50 -4.21
C SER A 311 -15.51 -3.26 -2.97
N ALA A 312 -14.27 -3.76 -2.96
CA ALA A 312 -13.68 -4.32 -1.76
C ALA A 312 -13.37 -3.22 -0.73
N LEU A 313 -12.89 -2.07 -1.20
CA LEU A 313 -12.61 -0.91 -0.36
C LEU A 313 -13.89 -0.26 0.20
N ASP A 314 -14.97 -0.21 -0.57
CA ASP A 314 -16.29 0.19 -0.06
C ASP A 314 -16.71 -0.72 1.10
N ALA A 315 -16.50 -2.05 0.98
CA ALA A 315 -16.77 -2.99 2.06
C ALA A 315 -15.86 -2.79 3.28
N HIS A 316 -14.59 -2.41 3.08
CA HIS A 316 -13.71 -2.03 4.19
C HIS A 316 -14.20 -0.78 4.90
N TRP A 317 -14.61 0.23 4.14
CA TRP A 317 -15.14 1.48 4.67
C TRP A 317 -16.42 1.24 5.48
N ASP A 318 -17.33 0.42 4.96
CA ASP A 318 -18.57 0.04 5.65
C ASP A 318 -18.31 -0.78 6.92
N GLY A 319 -17.23 -1.56 6.95
CA GLY A 319 -16.83 -2.38 8.08
C GLY A 319 -16.13 -1.62 9.21
N MET A 320 -15.41 -0.54 8.91
CA MET A 320 -14.64 0.22 9.90
C MET A 320 -15.10 1.67 10.04
N VAL A 321 -14.86 2.50 9.01
CA VAL A 321 -15.01 3.95 9.14
C VAL A 321 -16.49 4.37 9.18
N GLY A 322 -17.36 3.68 8.44
CA GLY A 322 -18.80 3.93 8.45
C GLY A 322 -19.41 3.88 9.86
N PRO A 323 -19.22 2.79 10.64
CA PRO A 323 -19.65 2.70 12.03
C PRO A 323 -19.13 3.84 12.92
N VAL A 324 -17.84 4.19 12.83
CA VAL A 324 -17.25 5.30 13.59
C VAL A 324 -17.91 6.62 13.22
N LEU A 325 -18.03 6.94 11.93
CA LEU A 325 -18.65 8.18 11.47
C LEU A 325 -20.13 8.29 11.89
N ARG A 326 -20.88 7.17 11.83
CA ARG A 326 -22.28 7.13 12.33
C ARG A 326 -22.33 7.44 13.82
N LYS A 327 -21.41 6.88 14.61
CA LYS A 327 -21.31 7.15 16.04
C LYS A 327 -20.97 8.61 16.33
N LEU A 328 -20.00 9.20 15.65
CA LEU A 328 -19.63 10.61 15.87
C LEU A 328 -20.77 11.56 15.48
N LYS A 329 -21.48 11.28 14.39
CA LYS A 329 -22.63 12.08 13.92
C LYS A 329 -23.84 12.02 14.86
N SER A 330 -24.01 10.94 15.63
CA SER A 330 -25.14 10.80 16.57
C SER A 330 -24.94 11.55 17.88
N LEU A 331 -23.72 12.02 18.18
CA LEU A 331 -23.44 12.77 19.39
C LEU A 331 -23.94 14.22 19.29
N PRO A 332 -24.46 14.81 20.38
CA PRO A 332 -24.89 16.21 20.40
C PRO A 332 -23.78 17.19 20.01
N THR A 333 -22.55 16.87 20.41
CA THR A 333 -21.34 17.66 20.12
C THR A 333 -20.94 17.58 18.66
N LYS A 334 -21.33 16.55 17.90
CA LYS A 334 -20.94 16.30 16.49
C LYS A 334 -19.44 16.56 16.27
N PRO A 335 -18.54 15.84 16.96
CA PRO A 335 -17.11 16.02 16.77
C PRO A 335 -16.70 15.57 15.37
N THR A 336 -15.67 16.22 14.84
CA THR A 336 -15.01 15.83 13.59
C THR A 336 -13.86 14.89 13.90
N THR A 337 -13.47 14.07 12.93
CA THR A 337 -12.28 13.23 13.00
C THR A 337 -11.61 13.22 11.63
N ASN A 338 -10.29 13.01 11.60
CA ASN A 338 -9.60 12.59 10.40
C ASN A 338 -9.45 11.07 10.40
N ILE A 339 -9.23 10.50 9.22
CA ILE A 339 -8.91 9.08 9.04
C ILE A 339 -7.45 8.99 8.61
N HIS A 340 -6.67 8.19 9.32
CA HIS A 340 -5.27 7.96 9.00
C HIS A 340 -5.05 6.60 8.36
N LEU A 341 -4.18 6.57 7.36
CA LEU A 341 -3.63 5.37 6.76
C LEU A 341 -2.11 5.43 6.97
N ASP A 342 -1.58 4.50 7.76
CA ASP A 342 -0.16 4.44 8.07
C ASP A 342 0.63 3.84 6.90
N SER A 343 1.92 3.64 7.11
CA SER A 343 2.82 2.96 6.20
C SER A 343 2.31 1.56 5.80
N TYR A 344 2.51 1.23 4.53
CA TYR A 344 2.00 0.01 3.92
C TYR A 344 2.97 -1.16 4.18
N GLU A 345 2.55 -2.15 4.97
CA GLU A 345 3.44 -3.23 5.43
C GLU A 345 2.84 -4.64 5.19
N VAL A 346 1.89 -4.75 4.25
CA VAL A 346 1.06 -5.96 4.09
C VAL A 346 1.45 -6.82 2.88
N GLY A 347 2.68 -6.66 2.42
CA GLY A 347 3.26 -7.44 1.32
C GLY A 347 2.86 -6.90 -0.06
N TYR A 348 2.55 -7.79 -1.01
CA TYR A 348 2.34 -7.42 -2.40
C TYR A 348 1.12 -8.13 -2.97
N GLN A 349 0.40 -7.43 -3.84
CA GLN A 349 -0.61 -8.01 -4.71
C GLN A 349 -0.28 -7.70 -6.16
N ASN A 350 -0.60 -8.62 -7.05
CA ASN A 350 -0.37 -8.44 -8.48
C ASN A 350 -1.59 -8.75 -9.34
N TRP A 351 -2.75 -8.91 -8.71
CA TRP A 351 -4.00 -9.18 -9.41
C TRP A 351 -5.21 -8.59 -8.70
N THR A 352 -6.28 -8.45 -9.45
CA THR A 352 -7.68 -8.30 -9.02
C THR A 352 -8.58 -8.76 -10.16
N ALA A 353 -9.86 -9.04 -9.90
CA ALA A 353 -10.79 -9.49 -10.93
C ALA A 353 -10.90 -8.49 -12.12
N ALA A 354 -10.80 -7.20 -11.83
CA ALA A 354 -10.86 -6.13 -12.83
C ALA A 354 -9.53 -5.89 -13.58
N PHE A 355 -8.45 -6.59 -13.21
CA PHE A 355 -7.10 -6.29 -13.70
C PHE A 355 -6.99 -6.33 -15.23
N PRO A 356 -7.51 -7.34 -15.97
CA PRO A 356 -7.42 -7.34 -17.44
C PRO A 356 -8.09 -6.13 -18.09
N THR A 357 -9.24 -5.71 -17.55
CA THR A 357 -9.99 -4.55 -18.03
C THR A 357 -9.22 -3.26 -17.77
N GLU A 358 -8.72 -3.07 -16.54
CA GLU A 358 -7.92 -1.89 -16.17
C GLU A 358 -6.60 -1.82 -16.94
N PHE A 359 -5.92 -2.96 -17.11
CA PHE A 359 -4.70 -3.07 -17.90
C PHE A 359 -4.95 -2.64 -19.34
N LYS A 360 -5.95 -3.24 -20.01
CA LYS A 360 -6.27 -2.92 -21.41
C LYS A 360 -6.66 -1.45 -21.59
N LYS A 361 -7.44 -0.90 -20.66
CA LYS A 361 -7.82 0.52 -20.65
C LYS A 361 -6.61 1.45 -20.56
N ARG A 362 -5.63 1.12 -19.72
CA ARG A 362 -4.52 2.02 -19.38
C ARG A 362 -3.27 1.82 -20.23
N ARG A 363 -3.05 0.61 -20.73
CA ARG A 363 -1.86 0.22 -21.52
C ARG A 363 -2.16 0.07 -23.00
N GLY A 364 -3.43 -0.08 -23.38
CA GLY A 364 -3.87 -0.08 -24.77
C GLY A 364 -3.78 -1.44 -25.49
N TYR A 365 -3.51 -2.53 -24.77
CA TYR A 365 -3.44 -3.87 -25.35
C TYR A 365 -3.94 -4.96 -24.40
N ASP A 366 -4.25 -6.13 -24.96
CA ASP A 366 -4.72 -7.30 -24.20
C ASP A 366 -3.55 -7.99 -23.47
N PRO A 367 -3.60 -8.16 -22.14
CA PRO A 367 -2.54 -8.83 -21.40
C PRO A 367 -2.51 -10.36 -21.61
N THR A 368 -3.59 -10.96 -22.14
CA THR A 368 -3.78 -12.42 -22.18
C THR A 368 -2.62 -13.19 -22.83
N PRO A 369 -2.10 -12.79 -24.01
CA PRO A 369 -0.96 -13.48 -24.63
C PRO A 369 0.34 -13.41 -23.82
N TYR A 370 0.44 -12.47 -22.87
CA TYR A 370 1.63 -12.24 -22.05
C TYR A 370 1.50 -12.82 -20.64
N LEU A 371 0.37 -13.43 -20.27
CA LEU A 371 0.21 -14.05 -18.96
C LEU A 371 1.27 -15.13 -18.62
N PRO A 372 1.86 -15.89 -19.58
CA PRO A 372 2.96 -16.80 -19.26
C PRO A 372 4.17 -16.11 -18.61
N VAL A 373 4.33 -14.80 -18.84
CA VAL A 373 5.45 -14.01 -18.29
C VAL A 373 5.38 -13.90 -16.76
N PHE A 374 4.21 -14.06 -16.12
CA PHE A 374 4.11 -14.17 -14.65
C PHE A 374 4.89 -15.37 -14.08
N THR A 375 5.19 -16.39 -14.90
CA THR A 375 6.03 -17.54 -14.52
C THR A 375 7.51 -17.33 -14.83
N GLY A 376 7.89 -16.13 -15.28
CA GLY A 376 9.23 -15.77 -15.74
C GLY A 376 9.56 -16.23 -17.16
N ARG A 377 8.61 -16.82 -17.90
CA ARG A 377 8.83 -17.19 -19.30
C ARG A 377 8.94 -15.96 -20.19
N VAL A 378 9.65 -16.10 -21.30
CA VAL A 378 9.76 -15.05 -22.30
C VAL A 378 8.69 -15.27 -23.36
N VAL A 379 7.89 -14.24 -23.63
CA VAL A 379 6.98 -14.15 -24.77
C VAL A 379 7.52 -13.06 -25.71
N GLY A 380 7.85 -13.43 -26.95
CA GLY A 380 8.58 -12.58 -27.88
C GLY A 380 10.05 -12.45 -27.50
N THR A 381 10.51 -11.26 -27.10
CA THR A 381 11.90 -11.02 -26.65
C THR A 381 11.95 -10.81 -25.14
N THR A 382 13.15 -10.94 -24.53
CA THR A 382 13.31 -10.62 -23.11
C THR A 382 12.89 -9.17 -22.85
N ALA A 383 13.33 -8.24 -23.70
CA ALA A 383 12.95 -6.83 -23.60
C ALA A 383 11.43 -6.61 -23.65
N LEU A 384 10.71 -7.31 -24.52
CA LEU A 384 9.25 -7.19 -24.62
C LEU A 384 8.56 -7.71 -23.36
N SER A 385 8.97 -8.87 -22.87
CA SER A 385 8.38 -9.48 -21.67
C SER A 385 8.67 -8.67 -20.41
N GLU A 386 9.86 -8.10 -20.27
CA GLU A 386 10.18 -7.21 -19.15
C GLU A 386 9.41 -5.88 -19.20
N ARG A 387 9.14 -5.35 -20.40
CA ARG A 387 8.25 -4.20 -20.58
C ARG A 387 6.79 -4.53 -20.24
N PHE A 388 6.32 -5.73 -20.57
CA PHE A 388 5.01 -6.18 -20.10
C PHE A 388 4.94 -6.25 -18.56
N LEU A 389 5.97 -6.81 -17.90
CA LEU A 389 6.03 -6.83 -16.44
C LEU A 389 6.10 -5.42 -15.85
N TRP A 390 6.77 -4.47 -16.51
CA TRP A 390 6.73 -3.06 -16.13
C TRP A 390 5.32 -2.49 -16.24
N ASP A 391 4.60 -2.76 -17.34
CA ASP A 391 3.22 -2.32 -17.52
C ASP A 391 2.27 -2.95 -16.49
N VAL A 392 2.53 -4.18 -16.04
CA VAL A 392 1.83 -4.80 -14.91
C VAL A 392 2.03 -3.98 -13.64
N ARG A 393 3.29 -3.69 -13.26
CA ARG A 393 3.60 -2.87 -12.07
C ARG A 393 3.03 -1.47 -12.16
N ARG A 394 3.11 -0.83 -13.33
CA ARG A 394 2.53 0.49 -13.56
C ARG A 394 1.01 0.47 -13.45
N THR A 395 0.35 -0.58 -13.93
CA THR A 395 -1.11 -0.74 -13.79
C THR A 395 -1.51 -0.95 -12.35
N ILE A 396 -0.77 -1.75 -11.59
CA ILE A 396 -0.99 -1.92 -10.14
C ILE A 396 -0.90 -0.56 -9.43
N ALA A 397 0.17 0.21 -9.70
CA ALA A 397 0.35 1.54 -9.10
C ALA A 397 -0.81 2.49 -9.46
N ASP A 398 -1.16 2.61 -10.75
CA ASP A 398 -2.22 3.50 -11.19
C ASP A 398 -3.60 3.11 -10.59
N VAL A 399 -3.94 1.82 -10.57
CA VAL A 399 -5.22 1.34 -10.03
C VAL A 399 -5.26 1.46 -8.51
N MET A 400 -4.15 1.23 -7.81
CA MET A 400 -4.06 1.46 -6.38
C MET A 400 -4.23 2.95 -6.05
N THR A 401 -3.61 3.87 -6.81
CA THR A 401 -3.83 5.31 -6.64
C THR A 401 -5.31 5.66 -6.81
N ASP A 402 -5.95 5.20 -7.89
CA ASP A 402 -7.33 5.55 -8.21
C ASP A 402 -8.40 4.93 -7.29
N ASN A 403 -8.10 3.78 -6.66
CA ASN A 403 -9.06 3.07 -5.83
C ASN A 403 -8.77 3.23 -4.33
N PHE A 404 -7.51 3.13 -3.91
CA PHE A 404 -7.13 3.09 -2.49
C PHE A 404 -6.87 4.47 -1.89
N TYR A 405 -6.31 5.41 -2.68
CA TYR A 405 -5.88 6.71 -2.19
C TYR A 405 -6.78 7.89 -2.59
N LEU A 406 -7.51 7.79 -3.71
CA LEU A 406 -8.43 8.81 -4.24
C LEU A 406 -9.88 8.34 -4.15
#